data_AF-W8BY32-F1
#
_entry.id   AF-W8BY32-F1
#
_cell.length_a   1.000
_cell.length_b   1.000
_cell.length_c   1.000
_cell.angle_alpha   90.00
_cell.angle_beta   90.00
_cell.angle_gamma   90.00
#
_symmetry.space_group_name_H-M   'P 1'
#
loop_
_entity.id
_entity.type
_entity.pdbx_description
1 polymer ?
#
loop_
_entity_poly.entity_id
_entity_poly.type
_entity_poly.pdbx_seq_one_letter_code
_entity_poly.pdbx_strand_id
1 'polypeptide(L)'
;MLSKEYLDSWNELCAECKMVESDLANPSEAWLTKILMSYLRMFGYRVEVPCSEDGTRERRQFLIKLVRHIDHIYKISDKSFMFTYYDLLRPTPKKTSHMLGILLNYLYYMNMFKTNVFKMATDKLKERQELIDEIKYTIEENEKRRSKAEKMQEEIVFLSKEIPQYKNKLKTVNSELKQRNSQTQQMSDAIKDLRTKTEELKGQIRNLKHLIVPEEEGKQLQIQLSKLQENISECDQQIRNAESNLKTHIVDNNRLQEISKVVECAKEILSTDFVDSFNEAAKKLDNAKEKIACYEKEIEQLTQLINRHQKALECWQEKSKLDQRQHDDEKQKLHQIIISKTKERDVSAAKTDNFKVEVLAVEASIKDQQDIQSYVQENIAILMKGYK
;
A
#
# COMPACT_ATOMS: atom_id res chain seq x y z
N MET A 1 42.95 -133.04 15.78
CA MET A 1 42.04 -132.56 14.73
C MET A 1 41.62 -131.15 15.12
N LEU A 2 41.49 -130.22 14.18
CA LEU A 2 40.86 -128.92 14.45
C LEU A 2 39.42 -129.19 14.92
N SER A 3 38.95 -128.53 15.98
CA SER A 3 37.55 -128.68 16.41
C SER A 3 36.61 -128.05 15.38
N LYS A 4 35.33 -128.46 15.39
CA LYS A 4 34.28 -127.89 14.53
C LYS A 4 34.23 -126.36 14.62
N GLU A 5 34.48 -125.81 15.81
CA GLU A 5 34.55 -124.38 16.08
C GLU A 5 35.64 -123.65 15.27
N TYR A 6 36.80 -124.30 15.04
CA TYR A 6 37.87 -123.71 14.21
C TYR A 6 37.49 -123.65 12.73
N LEU A 7 36.75 -124.65 12.24
CA LEU A 7 36.25 -124.67 10.86
C LEU A 7 35.21 -123.58 10.63
N ASP A 8 34.28 -123.43 11.57
CA ASP A 8 33.25 -122.38 11.51
C ASP A 8 33.89 -120.98 11.57
N SER A 9 34.88 -120.80 12.46
CA SER A 9 35.66 -119.55 12.58
C SER A 9 36.41 -119.18 11.30
N TRP A 10 37.04 -120.17 10.66
CA TRP A 10 37.69 -119.98 9.36
C TRP A 10 36.68 -119.58 8.28
N ASN A 11 35.53 -120.25 8.24
CA ASN A 11 34.49 -120.02 7.25
C ASN A 11 33.77 -118.68 7.41
N GLU A 12 33.65 -118.17 8.63
CA GLU A 12 33.12 -116.83 8.91
C GLU A 12 34.05 -115.74 8.37
N LEU A 13 35.36 -115.90 8.58
CA LEU A 13 36.35 -114.92 8.16
C LEU A 13 36.69 -115.03 6.65
N CYS A 14 36.70 -116.24 6.09
CA CYS A 14 37.14 -116.52 4.73
C CYS A 14 35.96 -116.89 3.81
N ALA A 15 35.20 -115.89 3.37
CA ALA A 15 34.01 -116.10 2.52
C ALA A 15 34.33 -116.70 1.14
N GLU A 16 35.53 -116.46 0.59
CA GLU A 16 35.93 -116.93 -0.75
C GLU A 16 36.24 -118.43 -0.81
N CYS A 17 36.54 -119.06 0.33
CA CYS A 17 36.92 -120.47 0.38
C CYS A 17 36.42 -121.13 1.66
N LYS A 18 35.28 -121.84 1.56
CA LYS A 18 34.73 -122.63 2.66
C LYS A 18 35.52 -123.92 2.85
N MET A 19 35.96 -124.15 4.07
CA MET A 19 36.61 -125.36 4.53
C MET A 19 35.56 -126.35 5.06
N VAL A 20 35.64 -127.60 4.62
CA VAL A 20 34.86 -128.72 5.19
C VAL A 20 35.79 -129.76 5.82
N GLU A 21 35.26 -130.57 6.72
CA GLU A 21 36.03 -131.55 7.49
C GLU A 21 36.72 -132.59 6.60
N SER A 22 36.10 -132.98 5.48
CA SER A 22 36.67 -133.90 4.48
C SER A 22 37.95 -133.37 3.84
N ASP A 23 38.03 -132.05 3.62
CA ASP A 23 39.20 -131.42 3.00
C ASP A 23 40.39 -131.37 3.95
N LEU A 24 40.13 -131.22 5.26
CA LEU A 24 41.18 -131.29 6.28
C LEU A 24 41.64 -132.72 6.54
N ALA A 25 40.75 -133.69 6.41
CA ALA A 25 41.08 -135.10 6.56
C ALA A 25 42.01 -135.59 5.43
N ASN A 26 41.85 -135.06 4.21
CA ASN A 26 42.67 -135.37 3.04
C ASN A 26 43.01 -134.10 2.25
N PRO A 27 43.94 -133.26 2.74
CA PRO A 27 44.25 -131.99 2.09
C PRO A 27 44.91 -132.22 0.72
N SER A 28 44.51 -131.44 -0.28
CA SER A 28 45.18 -131.39 -1.59
C SER A 28 45.98 -130.11 -1.75
N GLU A 29 47.01 -130.13 -2.60
CA GLU A 29 47.82 -128.95 -2.94
C GLU A 29 46.93 -127.80 -3.45
N ALA A 30 46.02 -128.10 -4.38
CA ALA A 30 45.14 -127.11 -4.99
C ALA A 30 44.22 -126.45 -3.97
N TRP A 31 43.63 -127.25 -3.08
CA TRP A 31 42.80 -126.75 -1.99
C TRP A 31 43.60 -125.87 -1.02
N LEU A 32 44.75 -126.37 -0.54
CA LEU A 32 45.57 -125.63 0.42
C LEU A 32 46.10 -124.32 -0.18
N THR A 33 46.48 -124.33 -1.46
CA THR A 33 46.89 -123.13 -2.20
C THR A 33 45.76 -122.09 -2.20
N LYS A 34 44.52 -122.49 -2.50
CA LYS A 34 43.36 -121.60 -2.50
C LYS A 34 43.10 -120.98 -1.12
N ILE A 35 43.19 -121.78 -0.06
CA ILE A 35 43.02 -121.31 1.32
C ILE A 35 44.08 -120.28 1.69
N LEU A 36 45.36 -120.58 1.42
CA LEU A 36 46.47 -119.68 1.75
C LEU A 36 46.43 -118.38 0.93
N MET A 37 45.97 -118.44 -0.32
CA MET A 37 45.73 -117.24 -1.12
C MET A 37 44.64 -116.35 -0.55
N SER A 38 43.50 -116.94 -0.16
CA SER A 38 42.40 -116.19 0.43
C SER A 38 42.81 -115.57 1.77
N TYR A 39 43.58 -116.31 2.57
CA TYR A 39 44.20 -115.79 3.79
C TYR A 39 45.04 -114.54 3.55
N LEU A 40 45.91 -114.53 2.53
CA LEU A 40 46.73 -113.35 2.23
C LEU A 40 45.89 -112.15 1.75
N ARG A 41 44.82 -112.39 0.99
CA ARG A 41 43.91 -111.32 0.55
C ARG A 41 43.22 -110.61 1.71
N MET A 42 42.96 -111.31 2.81
CA MET A 42 42.41 -110.71 4.05
C MET A 42 43.32 -109.64 4.67
N PHE A 43 44.63 -109.72 4.41
CA PHE A 43 45.58 -108.68 4.81
C PHE A 43 45.73 -107.55 3.79
N GLY A 44 45.04 -107.63 2.64
CA GLY A 44 45.13 -106.67 1.54
C GLY A 44 46.18 -106.99 0.48
N TYR A 45 46.81 -108.17 0.53
CA TYR A 45 47.75 -108.59 -0.51
C TYR A 45 47.02 -108.96 -1.80
N ARG A 46 47.48 -108.43 -2.94
CA ARG A 46 46.99 -108.86 -4.27
C ARG A 46 47.73 -110.13 -4.69
N VAL A 47 47.07 -111.28 -4.55
CA VAL A 47 47.61 -112.59 -4.95
C VAL A 47 46.83 -113.13 -6.15
N GLU A 48 47.47 -113.15 -7.31
CA GLU A 48 46.93 -113.61 -8.59
C GLU A 48 47.50 -114.99 -8.97
N VAL A 49 46.64 -115.89 -9.45
CA VAL A 49 47.05 -117.23 -9.92
C VAL A 49 47.62 -117.10 -11.34
N PRO A 50 48.80 -117.65 -11.65
CA PRO A 50 49.31 -117.69 -13.02
C PRO A 50 48.34 -118.44 -13.96
N CYS A 51 48.11 -117.94 -15.18
CA CYS A 51 47.23 -118.57 -16.18
C CYS A 51 47.77 -119.87 -16.81
N SER A 52 48.95 -120.33 -16.39
CA SER A 52 49.73 -121.38 -17.05
C SER A 52 49.41 -122.79 -16.51
N GLU A 53 49.47 -123.80 -17.38
CA GLU A 53 49.16 -125.21 -17.06
C GLU A 53 50.04 -125.81 -15.93
N ASP A 54 49.56 -126.93 -15.36
CA ASP A 54 50.24 -127.74 -14.35
C ASP A 54 51.70 -128.08 -14.76
N GLY A 55 52.67 -127.85 -13.87
CA GLY A 55 54.09 -128.20 -14.09
C GLY A 55 54.98 -127.10 -14.70
N THR A 56 54.41 -125.96 -15.10
CA THR A 56 55.17 -124.83 -15.65
C THR A 56 56.10 -124.17 -14.62
N ARG A 57 57.21 -123.56 -15.08
CA ARG A 57 58.18 -122.83 -14.23
C ARG A 57 57.51 -121.71 -13.43
N GLU A 58 56.55 -121.02 -14.04
CA GLU A 58 55.82 -119.90 -13.44
C GLU A 58 54.96 -120.34 -12.26
N ARG A 59 54.21 -121.44 -12.40
CA ARG A 59 53.43 -122.00 -11.29
C ARG A 59 54.31 -122.41 -10.12
N ARG A 60 55.46 -123.06 -10.39
CA ARG A 60 56.43 -123.40 -9.33
C ARG A 60 56.95 -122.16 -8.59
N GLN A 61 57.30 -121.10 -9.33
CA GLN A 61 57.74 -119.84 -8.73
C GLN A 61 56.64 -119.17 -7.89
N PHE A 62 55.39 -119.21 -8.37
CA PHE A 62 54.23 -118.72 -7.63
C PHE A 62 54.06 -119.46 -6.30
N LEU A 63 54.03 -120.79 -6.33
CA LEU A 63 53.86 -121.60 -5.13
C LEU A 63 55.03 -121.41 -4.14
N ILE A 64 56.27 -121.30 -4.63
CA ILE A 64 57.43 -120.97 -3.77
C ILE A 64 57.26 -119.59 -3.10
N LYS A 65 56.79 -118.59 -3.85
CA LYS A 65 56.51 -117.26 -3.28
C LYS A 65 55.40 -117.36 -2.24
N LEU A 66 54.29 -118.04 -2.53
CA LEU A 66 53.18 -118.23 -1.60
C LEU A 66 53.65 -118.86 -0.30
N VAL A 67 54.40 -119.96 -0.38
CA VAL A 67 54.99 -120.65 0.78
C VAL A 67 55.87 -119.72 1.59
N ARG A 68 56.74 -118.92 0.95
CA ARG A 68 57.60 -117.96 1.65
C ARG A 68 56.81 -116.89 2.40
N HIS A 69 55.72 -116.39 1.82
CA HIS A 69 54.87 -115.39 2.48
C HIS A 69 54.14 -115.99 3.67
N ILE A 70 53.60 -117.20 3.51
CA ILE A 70 52.92 -117.91 4.59
C ILE A 70 53.90 -118.28 5.69
N ASP A 71 55.06 -118.85 5.37
CA ASP A 71 56.11 -119.18 6.33
C ASP A 71 56.60 -117.94 7.10
N HIS A 72 56.71 -116.79 6.43
CA HIS A 72 57.05 -115.54 7.11
C HIS A 72 55.99 -115.14 8.14
N ILE A 73 54.70 -115.13 7.76
CA ILE A 73 53.59 -114.81 8.69
C ILE A 73 53.53 -115.85 9.82
N TYR A 74 53.69 -117.11 9.47
CA TYR A 74 53.65 -118.22 10.39
C TYR A 74 54.76 -118.11 11.45
N LYS A 75 55.97 -117.70 11.07
CA LYS A 75 57.10 -117.43 11.97
C LYS A 75 56.93 -116.22 12.88
N ILE A 76 55.99 -115.31 12.60
CA ILE A 76 55.63 -114.24 13.54
C ILE A 76 54.95 -114.86 14.77
N SER A 77 54.14 -115.89 14.55
CA SER A 77 53.39 -116.59 15.60
C SER A 77 54.19 -117.71 16.26
N ASP A 78 54.93 -118.52 15.48
CA ASP A 78 55.75 -119.61 16.00
C ASP A 78 57.05 -119.79 15.18
N LYS A 79 58.19 -119.48 15.78
CA LYS A 79 59.52 -119.56 15.14
C LYS A 79 60.07 -120.99 15.06
N SER A 80 59.52 -121.92 15.83
CA SER A 80 60.06 -123.29 15.96
C SER A 80 59.71 -124.18 14.76
N PHE A 81 58.71 -123.79 13.98
CA PHE A 81 58.12 -124.61 12.95
C PHE A 81 58.28 -123.96 11.56
N MET A 82 58.56 -124.79 10.55
CA MET A 82 58.80 -124.31 9.18
C MET A 82 57.75 -124.86 8.22
N PHE A 83 57.15 -123.97 7.45
CA PHE A 83 56.28 -124.31 6.34
C PHE A 83 57.09 -124.27 5.04
N THR A 84 57.34 -125.45 4.48
CA THR A 84 58.22 -125.62 3.32
C THR A 84 57.41 -125.87 2.06
N TYR A 85 58.07 -125.78 0.91
CA TYR A 85 57.46 -126.07 -0.38
C TYR A 85 56.92 -127.51 -0.45
N TYR A 86 57.58 -128.45 0.22
CA TYR A 86 57.13 -129.84 0.31
C TYR A 86 55.81 -129.98 1.08
N ASP A 87 55.60 -129.17 2.12
CA ASP A 87 54.37 -129.21 2.92
C ASP A 87 53.15 -128.71 2.15
N LEU A 88 53.37 -127.87 1.13
CA LEU A 88 52.31 -127.45 0.20
C LEU A 88 52.02 -128.50 -0.87
N LEU A 89 53.06 -129.14 -1.42
CA LEU A 89 52.91 -130.18 -2.46
C LEU A 89 52.33 -131.49 -1.92
N ARG A 90 52.71 -131.87 -0.68
CA ARG A 90 52.25 -133.09 0.00
C ARG A 90 51.75 -132.73 1.39
N PRO A 91 50.59 -132.06 1.46
CA PRO A 91 50.04 -131.63 2.74
C PRO A 91 49.64 -132.85 3.58
N THR A 92 49.95 -132.78 4.88
CA THR A 92 49.55 -133.82 5.83
C THR A 92 48.47 -133.27 6.76
N PRO A 93 47.42 -134.05 7.09
CA PRO A 93 46.29 -133.55 7.88
C PRO A 93 46.70 -132.87 9.18
N LYS A 94 47.68 -133.45 9.89
CA LYS A 94 48.19 -132.94 11.17
C LYS A 94 48.92 -131.60 11.01
N LYS A 95 49.85 -131.51 10.06
CA LYS A 95 50.67 -130.30 9.85
C LYS A 95 49.82 -129.15 9.27
N THR A 96 48.94 -129.45 8.32
CA THR A 96 48.03 -128.48 7.72
C THR A 96 47.05 -127.92 8.74
N SER A 97 46.44 -128.79 9.55
CA SER A 97 45.52 -128.37 10.62
C SER A 97 46.21 -127.46 11.64
N HIS A 98 47.42 -127.83 12.09
CA HIS A 98 48.18 -127.02 13.03
C HIS A 98 48.56 -125.66 12.44
N MET A 99 49.01 -125.65 11.18
CA MET A 99 49.36 -124.42 10.48
C MET A 99 48.18 -123.45 10.41
N LEU A 100 47.04 -123.93 9.94
CA LEU A 100 45.83 -123.12 9.80
C LEU A 100 45.31 -122.64 11.17
N GLY A 101 45.43 -123.43 12.24
CA GLY A 101 45.08 -122.95 13.59
C GLY A 101 45.88 -121.70 14.01
N ILE A 102 47.19 -121.70 13.77
CA ILE A 102 48.06 -120.56 14.11
C ILE A 102 47.80 -119.35 13.20
N LEU A 103 47.61 -119.58 11.90
CA LEU A 103 47.32 -118.50 10.95
C LEU A 103 45.99 -117.80 11.29
N LEU A 104 44.97 -118.56 11.70
CA LEU A 104 43.68 -118.02 12.15
C LEU A 104 43.84 -117.13 13.39
N ASN A 105 44.59 -117.58 14.39
CA ASN A 105 44.85 -116.81 15.60
C ASN A 105 45.53 -115.46 15.29
N TYR A 106 46.50 -115.48 14.37
CA TYR A 106 47.16 -114.26 13.92
C TYR A 106 46.19 -113.31 13.19
N LEU A 107 45.29 -113.84 12.38
CA LEU A 107 44.26 -113.07 11.69
C LEU A 107 43.29 -112.41 12.66
N TYR A 108 42.83 -113.12 13.69
CA TYR A 108 42.01 -112.53 14.77
C TYR A 108 42.74 -111.40 15.49
N TYR A 109 44.00 -111.62 15.86
CA TYR A 109 44.81 -110.58 16.50
C TYR A 109 44.91 -109.32 15.64
N MET A 110 45.20 -109.49 14.34
CA MET A 110 45.32 -108.36 13.41
C MET A 110 43.99 -107.63 13.18
N ASN A 111 42.86 -108.34 13.13
CA ASN A 111 41.55 -107.71 13.01
C ASN A 111 41.16 -106.93 14.27
N MET A 112 41.47 -107.45 15.46
CA MET A 112 41.29 -106.72 16.72
C MET A 112 42.19 -105.48 16.79
N PHE A 113 43.46 -105.62 16.40
CA PHE A 113 44.42 -104.51 16.36
C PHE A 113 43.99 -103.42 15.39
N LYS A 114 43.59 -103.78 14.17
CA LYS A 114 43.06 -102.84 13.17
C LYS A 114 41.84 -102.09 13.72
N THR A 115 40.88 -102.81 14.29
CA THR A 115 39.66 -102.21 14.84
C THR A 115 39.99 -101.24 15.98
N ASN A 116 40.84 -101.62 16.93
CA ASN A 116 41.12 -100.77 18.09
C ASN A 116 42.04 -99.59 17.75
N VAL A 117 43.18 -99.86 17.11
CA VAL A 117 44.21 -98.83 16.86
C VAL A 117 43.79 -97.87 15.75
N PHE A 118 43.22 -98.36 14.64
CA PHE A 118 42.77 -97.46 13.59
C PHE A 118 41.53 -96.68 13.98
N LYS A 119 40.62 -97.25 14.78
CA LYS A 119 39.50 -96.48 15.31
C LYS A 119 39.99 -95.35 16.21
N MET A 120 40.89 -95.63 17.16
CA MET A 120 41.45 -94.58 18.04
C MET A 120 42.17 -93.48 17.25
N ALA A 121 42.97 -93.85 16.23
CA ALA A 121 43.63 -92.88 15.37
C ALA A 121 42.62 -92.05 14.56
N THR A 122 41.58 -92.69 14.02
CA THR A 122 40.52 -92.03 13.25
C THR A 122 39.72 -91.06 14.14
N ASP A 123 39.35 -91.48 15.34
CA ASP A 123 38.62 -90.65 16.31
C ASP A 123 39.46 -89.43 16.69
N LYS A 124 40.77 -89.60 16.92
CA LYS A 124 41.69 -88.50 17.22
C LYS A 124 41.88 -87.53 16.05
N LEU A 125 41.91 -88.04 14.82
CA LEU A 125 41.95 -87.19 13.63
C LEU A 125 40.66 -86.37 13.48
N LYS A 126 39.51 -86.97 13.79
CA LYS A 126 38.21 -86.29 13.78
C LYS A 126 38.15 -85.18 14.83
N GLU A 127 38.54 -85.47 16.07
CA GLU A 127 38.60 -84.48 17.17
C GLU A 127 39.52 -83.30 16.80
N ARG A 128 40.70 -83.58 16.23
CA ARG A 128 41.60 -82.53 15.74
C ARG A 128 40.95 -81.67 14.65
N GLN A 129 40.20 -82.26 13.74
CA GLN A 129 39.53 -81.52 12.67
C GLN A 129 38.43 -80.62 13.22
N GLU A 130 37.61 -81.13 14.14
CA GLU A 130 36.57 -80.34 14.84
C GLU A 130 37.16 -79.14 15.57
N LEU A 131 38.27 -79.33 16.31
CA LEU A 131 38.98 -78.23 16.98
C LEU A 131 39.55 -77.19 16.01
N ILE A 132 40.07 -77.61 14.86
CA ILE A 132 40.56 -76.68 13.83
C ILE A 132 39.43 -75.81 13.28
N ASP A 133 38.25 -76.41 13.06
CA ASP A 133 37.10 -75.68 12.53
C ASP A 133 36.52 -74.71 13.58
N GLU A 134 36.53 -75.07 14.87
CA GLU A 134 36.17 -74.18 15.98
C GLU A 134 37.15 -72.99 16.12
N ILE A 135 38.46 -73.25 16.00
CA ILE A 135 39.48 -72.19 16.03
C ILE A 135 39.27 -71.21 14.87
N LYS A 136 39.03 -71.71 13.65
CA LYS A 136 38.77 -70.86 12.48
C LYS A 136 37.54 -69.98 12.68
N TYR A 137 36.44 -70.58 13.15
CA TYR A 137 35.23 -69.83 13.46
C TYR A 137 35.48 -68.72 14.49
N THR A 138 36.20 -69.04 15.56
CA THR A 138 36.53 -68.09 16.62
C THR A 138 37.42 -66.94 16.12
N ILE A 139 38.38 -67.23 15.24
CA ILE A 139 39.23 -66.21 14.60
C ILE A 139 38.37 -65.25 13.76
N GLU A 140 37.51 -65.77 12.88
CA GLU A 140 36.63 -64.95 12.04
C GLU A 140 35.68 -64.08 12.88
N GLU A 141 35.12 -64.62 13.97
CA GLU A 141 34.26 -63.86 14.86
C GLU A 141 35.03 -62.73 15.57
N ASN A 142 36.26 -63.00 16.01
CA ASN A 142 37.11 -62.01 16.64
C ASN A 142 37.54 -60.90 15.68
N GLU A 143 37.81 -61.22 14.41
CA GLU A 143 38.11 -60.21 13.38
C GLU A 143 36.92 -59.28 13.12
N LYS A 144 35.69 -59.82 13.11
CA LYS A 144 34.46 -59.01 13.02
C LYS A 144 34.30 -58.09 14.22
N ARG A 145 34.52 -58.61 15.44
CA ARG A 145 34.47 -57.81 16.68
C ARG A 145 35.52 -56.69 16.66
N ARG A 146 36.75 -57.00 16.24
CA ARG A 146 37.85 -56.04 16.12
C ARG A 146 37.50 -54.94 15.11
N SER A 147 37.03 -55.29 13.93
CA SER A 147 36.62 -54.32 12.90
C SER A 147 35.50 -53.40 13.41
N LYS A 148 34.55 -53.93 14.19
CA LYS A 148 33.50 -53.11 14.83
C LYS A 148 34.06 -52.16 15.88
N ALA A 149 34.99 -52.64 16.71
CA ALA A 149 35.65 -51.81 17.72
C ALA A 149 36.49 -50.68 17.08
N GLU A 150 37.19 -50.95 15.98
CA GLU A 150 37.95 -49.95 15.23
C GLU A 150 37.05 -48.84 14.69
N LYS A 151 35.90 -49.18 14.08
CA LYS A 151 34.90 -48.19 13.64
C LYS A 151 34.36 -47.33 14.78
N MET A 152 34.02 -47.97 15.91
CA MET A 152 33.57 -47.24 17.10
C MET A 152 34.66 -46.29 17.63
N GLN A 153 35.93 -46.72 17.58
CA GLN A 153 37.05 -45.90 18.00
C GLN A 153 37.25 -44.69 17.07
N GLU A 154 37.09 -44.85 15.76
CA GLU A 154 37.11 -43.76 14.79
C GLU A 154 35.99 -42.73 15.07
N GLU A 155 34.76 -43.20 15.33
CA GLU A 155 33.63 -42.36 15.71
C GLU A 155 33.90 -41.60 17.02
N ILE A 156 34.45 -42.28 18.04
CA ILE A 156 34.83 -41.65 19.32
C ILE A 156 35.87 -40.56 19.07
N VAL A 157 36.89 -40.81 18.26
CA VAL A 157 37.93 -39.82 17.93
C VAL A 157 37.33 -38.62 17.17
N PHE A 158 36.42 -38.87 16.23
CA PHE A 158 35.72 -37.83 15.49
C PHE A 158 34.89 -36.95 16.44
N LEU A 159 34.02 -37.54 17.25
CA LEU A 159 33.19 -36.81 18.22
C LEU A 159 34.02 -36.08 19.27
N SER A 160 35.13 -36.68 19.72
CA SER A 160 36.07 -36.04 20.65
C SER A 160 36.71 -34.79 20.07
N LYS A 161 36.84 -34.67 18.74
CA LYS A 161 37.30 -33.45 18.06
C LYS A 161 36.17 -32.43 17.86
N GLU A 162 34.94 -32.88 17.58
CA GLU A 162 33.80 -31.99 17.35
C GLU A 162 33.27 -31.32 18.63
N ILE A 163 33.17 -32.06 19.74
CA ILE A 163 32.62 -31.54 21.01
C ILE A 163 33.33 -30.25 21.46
N PRO A 164 34.67 -30.15 21.48
CA PRO A 164 35.37 -28.90 21.79
C PRO A 164 35.03 -27.75 20.85
N GLN A 165 34.87 -28.02 19.55
CA GLN A 165 34.51 -26.99 18.56
C GLN A 165 33.12 -26.43 18.85
N TYR A 166 32.13 -27.29 19.09
CA TYR A 166 30.79 -26.86 19.49
C TYR A 166 30.79 -26.12 20.83
N LYS A 167 31.58 -26.58 21.81
CA LYS A 167 31.74 -25.89 23.09
C LYS A 167 32.32 -24.48 22.92
N ASN A 168 33.28 -24.30 22.02
CA ASN A 168 33.86 -22.98 21.72
C ASN A 168 32.89 -22.08 20.95
N LYS A 169 32.14 -22.62 19.98
CA LYS A 169 31.05 -21.90 19.30
C LYS A 169 30.01 -21.42 20.31
N LEU A 170 29.58 -22.30 21.24
CA LEU A 170 28.63 -21.96 22.29
C LEU A 170 29.16 -20.85 23.21
N LYS A 171 30.43 -20.90 23.62
CA LYS A 171 31.07 -19.82 24.40
C LYS A 171 31.02 -18.49 23.65
N THR A 172 31.34 -18.49 22.37
CA THR A 172 31.36 -17.29 21.50
C THR A 172 29.96 -16.68 21.39
N VAL A 173 28.97 -17.49 21.03
CA VAL A 173 27.56 -17.06 20.94
C VAL A 173 27.07 -16.53 22.28
N ASN A 174 27.44 -17.17 23.40
CA ASN A 174 27.04 -16.70 24.73
C ASN A 174 27.69 -15.35 25.10
N SER A 175 28.94 -15.10 24.66
CA SER A 175 29.56 -13.79 24.84
C SER A 175 28.89 -12.70 24.00
N GLU A 176 28.54 -13.01 22.74
CA GLU A 176 27.80 -12.09 21.87
C GLU A 176 26.42 -11.78 22.44
N LEU A 177 25.72 -12.78 22.99
CA LEU A 177 24.42 -12.61 23.63
C LEU A 177 24.50 -11.70 24.86
N LYS A 178 25.54 -11.87 25.71
CA LYS A 178 25.79 -10.96 26.84
C LYS A 178 26.04 -9.53 26.37
N GLN A 179 26.85 -9.36 25.33
CA GLN A 179 27.12 -8.04 24.76
C GLN A 179 25.84 -7.40 24.21
N ARG A 180 25.05 -8.13 23.42
CA ARG A 180 23.76 -7.65 22.90
C ARG A 180 22.79 -7.28 24.02
N ASN A 181 22.68 -8.10 25.06
CA ASN A 181 21.84 -7.76 26.22
C ASN A 181 22.29 -6.46 26.90
N SER A 182 23.60 -6.23 27.04
CA SER A 182 24.11 -4.97 27.60
C SER A 182 23.77 -3.76 26.71
N GLN A 183 23.85 -3.91 25.39
CA GLN A 183 23.47 -2.85 24.44
C GLN A 183 21.96 -2.57 24.48
N THR A 184 21.14 -3.61 24.56
CA THR A 184 19.67 -3.47 24.71
C THR A 184 19.34 -2.73 26.00
N GLN A 185 20.01 -3.04 27.10
CA GLN A 185 19.81 -2.35 28.37
C GLN A 185 20.18 -0.86 28.25
N GLN A 186 21.33 -0.54 27.68
CA GLN A 186 21.75 0.85 27.42
C GLN A 186 20.74 1.61 26.56
N MET A 187 20.24 1.01 25.47
CA MET A 187 19.19 1.61 24.65
C MET A 187 17.89 1.80 25.42
N SER A 188 17.51 0.84 26.27
CA SER A 188 16.31 0.95 27.11
C SER A 188 16.39 2.14 28.07
N ASP A 189 17.56 2.31 28.70
CA ASP A 189 17.79 3.43 29.61
C ASP A 189 17.82 4.77 28.86
N ALA A 190 18.46 4.83 27.68
CA ALA A 190 18.40 6.01 26.83
C ALA A 190 16.97 6.39 26.38
N ILE A 191 16.12 5.39 26.10
CA ILE A 191 14.70 5.62 25.77
C ILE A 191 13.95 6.21 26.98
N LYS A 192 14.22 5.72 28.19
CA LYS A 192 13.62 6.28 29.42
C LYS A 192 14.02 7.74 29.61
N ASP A 193 15.29 8.06 29.42
CA ASP A 193 15.80 9.44 29.53
C ASP A 193 15.20 10.38 28.48
N LEU A 194 15.04 9.92 27.24
CA LEU A 194 14.35 10.70 26.21
C LEU A 194 12.88 10.91 26.55
N ARG A 195 12.23 9.91 27.16
CA ARG A 195 10.84 10.00 27.59
C ARG A 195 10.65 11.01 28.71
N THR A 196 11.51 11.01 29.72
CA THR A 196 11.48 12.01 30.80
C THR A 196 11.69 13.42 30.24
N LYS A 197 12.70 13.60 29.38
CA LYS A 197 12.97 14.89 28.72
C LYS A 197 11.79 15.37 27.86
N THR A 198 11.10 14.46 27.19
CA THR A 198 9.89 14.79 26.42
C THR A 198 8.76 15.29 27.32
N GLU A 199 8.54 14.64 28.47
CA GLU A 199 7.53 15.07 29.44
C GLU A 199 7.89 16.41 30.09
N GLU A 200 9.17 16.65 30.39
CA GLU A 200 9.66 17.96 30.85
C GLU A 200 9.39 19.06 29.82
N LEU A 201 9.75 18.84 28.56
CA LEU A 201 9.49 19.80 27.48
C LEU A 201 7.99 20.05 27.27
N LYS A 202 7.15 19.02 27.36
CA LYS A 202 5.69 19.19 27.35
C LYS A 202 5.21 20.04 28.52
N GLY A 203 5.80 19.85 29.71
CA GLY A 203 5.58 20.70 30.88
C GLY A 203 5.93 22.16 30.60
N GLN A 204 7.12 22.41 30.06
CA GLN A 204 7.57 23.76 29.68
C GLN A 204 6.64 24.40 28.64
N ILE A 205 6.21 23.66 27.62
CA ILE A 205 5.25 24.14 26.61
C ILE A 205 3.93 24.54 27.26
N ARG A 206 3.40 23.74 28.21
CA ARG A 206 2.17 24.09 28.94
C ARG A 206 2.35 25.39 29.72
N ASN A 207 3.47 25.54 30.43
CA ASN A 207 3.77 26.75 31.19
C ASN A 207 3.88 27.98 30.26
N LEU A 208 4.59 27.85 29.14
CA LEU A 208 4.71 28.93 28.15
C LEU A 208 3.35 29.29 27.53
N LYS A 209 2.50 28.30 27.23
CA LYS A 209 1.13 28.56 26.76
C LYS A 209 0.30 29.36 27.75
N HIS A 210 0.51 29.19 29.06
CA HIS A 210 -0.17 30.00 30.09
C HIS A 210 0.37 31.44 30.18
N LEU A 211 1.61 31.69 29.76
CA LEU A 211 2.24 33.03 29.77
C LEU A 211 1.92 33.84 28.51
N ILE A 212 1.47 33.18 27.43
CA ILE A 212 1.09 33.86 26.19
C ILE A 212 -0.30 34.44 26.37
N VAL A 213 -0.42 35.76 26.20
CA VAL A 213 -1.71 36.45 26.10
C VAL A 213 -2.44 35.91 24.86
N PRO A 214 -3.69 35.42 24.99
CA PRO A 214 -4.49 34.99 23.85
C PRO A 214 -4.52 36.08 22.79
N GLU A 215 -4.38 35.69 21.52
CA GLU A 215 -4.29 36.63 20.40
C GLU A 215 -5.50 37.58 20.33
N GLU A 216 -6.65 37.14 20.85
CA GLU A 216 -7.86 37.95 20.95
C GLU A 216 -7.77 39.05 22.01
N GLU A 217 -7.15 38.77 23.17
CA GLU A 217 -6.85 39.78 24.19
C GLU A 217 -5.79 40.77 23.67
N GLY A 218 -4.80 40.29 22.90
CA GLY A 218 -3.83 41.14 22.21
C GLY A 218 -4.49 42.09 21.21
N LYS A 219 -5.43 41.60 20.38
CA LYS A 219 -6.21 42.43 19.46
C LYS A 219 -7.09 43.44 20.18
N GLN A 220 -7.75 43.05 21.28
CA GLN A 220 -8.56 43.97 22.09
C GLN A 220 -7.70 45.08 22.71
N LEU A 221 -6.54 44.72 23.27
CA LEU A 221 -5.59 45.70 23.79
C LEU A 221 -5.12 46.64 22.69
N GLN A 222 -4.86 46.15 21.49
CA GLN A 222 -4.46 46.98 20.35
C GLN A 222 -5.57 47.95 19.91
N ILE A 223 -6.84 47.51 19.91
CA ILE A 223 -7.99 48.39 19.66
C ILE A 223 -8.09 49.47 20.75
N GLN A 224 -7.91 49.11 22.02
CA GLN A 224 -7.92 50.08 23.12
C GLN A 224 -6.77 51.08 23.02
N LEU A 225 -5.58 50.63 22.61
CA LEU A 225 -4.40 51.47 22.42
C LEU A 225 -4.62 52.48 21.29
N SER A 226 -5.15 52.04 20.15
CA SER A 226 -5.52 52.92 19.04
C SER A 226 -6.56 53.98 19.46
N LYS A 227 -7.57 53.58 20.24
CA LYS A 227 -8.61 54.51 20.74
C LYS A 227 -8.04 55.53 21.73
N LEU A 228 -7.14 55.10 22.62
CA LEU A 228 -6.42 56.02 23.52
C LEU A 228 -5.56 57.01 22.74
N GLN A 229 -4.91 56.56 21.68
CA GLN A 229 -4.04 57.40 20.85
C GLN A 229 -4.84 58.42 20.01
N GLU A 230 -6.04 58.04 19.55
CA GLU A 230 -7.00 58.95 18.95
C GLU A 230 -7.47 60.01 19.96
N ASN A 231 -7.82 59.60 21.19
CA ASN A 231 -8.19 60.53 22.26
C ASN A 231 -7.04 61.50 22.61
N ILE A 232 -5.79 61.04 22.67
CA ILE A 232 -4.62 61.91 22.89
C ILE A 232 -4.51 62.93 21.77
N SER A 233 -4.67 62.49 20.52
CA SER A 233 -4.60 63.38 19.35
C SER A 233 -5.71 64.44 19.37
N GLU A 234 -6.91 64.06 19.83
CA GLU A 234 -8.04 64.98 20.02
C GLU A 234 -7.75 66.00 21.14
N CYS A 235 -7.24 65.53 22.29
CA CYS A 235 -6.81 66.42 23.37
C CYS A 235 -5.71 67.39 22.91
N ASP A 236 -4.72 66.93 22.16
CA ASP A 236 -3.68 67.79 21.59
C ASP A 236 -4.28 68.84 20.65
N GLN A 237 -5.30 68.48 19.86
CA GLN A 237 -6.00 69.43 18.99
C GLN A 237 -6.79 70.47 19.80
N GLN A 238 -7.44 70.05 20.88
CA GLN A 238 -8.14 70.96 21.80
C GLN A 238 -7.17 71.93 22.47
N ILE A 239 -5.98 71.46 22.88
CA ILE A 239 -4.92 72.31 23.42
C ILE A 239 -4.48 73.34 22.38
N ARG A 240 -4.16 72.92 21.15
CA ARG A 240 -3.79 73.84 20.05
C ARG A 240 -4.87 74.90 19.78
N ASN A 241 -6.14 74.51 19.80
CA ASN A 241 -7.26 75.43 19.63
C ASN A 241 -7.36 76.43 20.79
N ALA A 242 -7.19 75.97 22.03
CA ALA A 242 -7.19 76.82 23.22
C ALA A 242 -6.02 77.80 23.21
N GLU A 243 -4.82 77.37 22.82
CA GLU A 243 -3.64 78.22 22.65
C GLU A 243 -3.87 79.31 21.58
N SER A 244 -4.46 78.94 20.44
CA SER A 244 -4.82 79.89 19.39
C SER A 244 -5.81 80.95 19.91
N ASN A 245 -6.84 80.53 20.65
CA ASN A 245 -7.82 81.45 21.22
C ASN A 245 -7.19 82.38 22.27
N LEU A 246 -6.32 81.85 23.13
CA LEU A 246 -5.59 82.65 24.11
C LEU A 246 -4.73 83.72 23.41
N LYS A 247 -4.07 83.36 22.31
CA LYS A 247 -3.26 84.29 21.51
C LYS A 247 -4.12 85.42 20.95
N THR A 248 -5.34 85.13 20.48
CA THR A 248 -6.31 86.16 20.04
C THR A 248 -6.72 87.08 21.19
N HIS A 249 -7.05 86.52 22.36
CA HIS A 249 -7.39 87.30 23.54
C HIS A 249 -6.26 88.23 24.01
N ILE A 250 -5.00 87.80 23.90
CA ILE A 250 -3.83 88.65 24.20
C ILE A 250 -3.78 89.84 23.24
N VAL A 251 -4.02 89.63 21.94
CA VAL A 251 -4.06 90.70 20.94
C VAL A 251 -5.20 91.69 21.22
N ASP A 252 -6.40 91.19 21.52
CA ASP A 252 -7.55 92.03 21.82
C ASP A 252 -7.35 92.86 23.10
N ASN A 253 -6.72 92.29 24.13
CA ASN A 253 -6.45 92.98 25.38
C ASN A 253 -5.43 94.12 25.19
N ASN A 254 -4.40 93.91 24.37
CA ASN A 254 -3.46 94.96 23.99
C ASN A 254 -4.16 96.12 23.27
N ARG A 255 -5.11 95.81 22.38
CA ARG A 255 -5.91 96.82 21.66
C ARG A 255 -6.83 97.61 22.60
N LEU A 256 -7.42 96.96 23.60
CA LEU A 256 -8.22 97.62 24.63
C LEU A 256 -7.39 98.57 25.50
N GLN A 257 -6.16 98.19 25.86
CA GLN A 257 -5.24 99.10 26.56
C GLN A 257 -4.88 100.34 25.72
N GLU A 258 -4.76 100.18 24.41
CA GLU A 258 -4.49 101.30 23.49
C GLU A 258 -5.67 102.28 23.42
N ILE A 259 -6.90 101.76 23.33
CA ILE A 259 -8.13 102.56 23.37
C ILE A 259 -8.26 103.31 24.71
N SER A 260 -7.91 102.67 25.83
CA SER A 260 -7.95 103.31 27.15
C SER A 260 -7.04 104.53 27.24
N LYS A 261 -5.85 104.49 26.62
CA LYS A 261 -4.92 105.64 26.56
C LYS A 261 -5.49 106.81 25.74
N VAL A 262 -6.20 106.51 24.65
CA VAL A 262 -6.83 107.54 23.80
C VAL A 262 -8.00 108.21 24.52
N VAL A 263 -8.77 107.45 25.31
CA VAL A 263 -9.88 107.99 26.12
C VAL A 263 -9.37 108.90 27.25
N GLU A 264 -8.25 108.56 27.89
CA GLU A 264 -7.62 109.45 28.88
C GLU A 264 -7.14 110.78 28.25
N CYS A 265 -6.57 110.73 27.04
CA CYS A 265 -6.18 111.96 26.33
C CYS A 265 -7.37 112.82 25.89
N ALA A 266 -8.51 112.21 25.53
CA ALA A 266 -9.72 112.93 25.15
C ALA A 266 -10.41 113.65 26.34
N LYS A 267 -10.18 113.15 27.57
CA LYS A 267 -10.74 113.71 28.80
C LYS A 267 -10.10 115.05 29.20
N GLU A 268 -8.86 115.32 28.77
CA GLU A 268 -8.14 116.57 29.05
C GLU A 268 -8.47 117.71 28.08
N ILE A 269 -9.09 117.42 26.92
CA ILE A 269 -9.32 118.40 25.83
C ILE A 269 -10.78 118.92 25.81
N LEU A 270 -11.72 118.21 26.44
CA LEU A 270 -13.15 118.54 26.34
C LEU A 270 -13.64 119.27 27.61
N SER A 271 -13.85 120.60 27.51
CA SER A 271 -14.47 121.41 28.57
C SER A 271 -15.93 121.01 28.79
N THR A 272 -16.40 121.08 30.04
CA THR A 272 -17.79 120.76 30.45
C THR A 272 -18.87 121.43 29.60
N ASP A 273 -18.61 122.65 29.12
CA ASP A 273 -19.55 123.39 28.25
C ASP A 273 -19.76 122.75 26.87
N PHE A 274 -18.76 122.02 26.33
CA PHE A 274 -18.88 121.28 25.08
C PHE A 274 -19.72 120.00 25.27
N VAL A 275 -19.54 119.33 26.41
CA VAL A 275 -20.27 118.11 26.79
C VAL A 275 -21.76 118.40 27.00
N ASP A 276 -22.10 119.56 27.57
CA ASP A 276 -23.50 119.98 27.73
C ASP A 276 -24.14 120.37 26.39
N SER A 277 -23.40 121.05 25.49
CA SER A 277 -23.90 121.36 24.14
C SER A 277 -24.09 120.10 23.27
N PHE A 278 -23.23 119.09 23.45
CA PHE A 278 -23.33 117.79 22.78
C PHE A 278 -24.50 116.96 23.32
N ASN A 279 -24.76 116.98 24.64
CA ASN A 279 -25.92 116.31 25.24
C ASN A 279 -27.25 116.94 24.83
N GLU A 280 -27.30 118.26 24.62
CA GLU A 280 -28.48 118.95 24.11
C GLU A 280 -28.71 118.69 22.61
N ALA A 281 -27.63 118.58 21.82
CA ALA A 281 -27.69 118.13 20.44
C ALA A 281 -28.07 116.64 20.30
N ALA A 282 -27.60 115.78 21.20
CA ALA A 282 -27.95 114.36 21.27
C ALA A 282 -29.43 114.15 21.65
N LYS A 283 -29.99 114.95 22.57
CA LYS A 283 -31.45 114.96 22.85
C LYS A 283 -32.28 115.43 21.65
N LYS A 284 -31.81 116.43 20.90
CA LYS A 284 -32.47 116.86 19.65
C LYS A 284 -32.36 115.79 18.56
N LEU A 285 -31.27 115.02 18.51
CA LEU A 285 -31.07 113.90 17.60
C LEU A 285 -31.96 112.70 17.96
N ASP A 286 -32.14 112.37 19.23
CA ASP A 286 -33.04 111.29 19.66
C ASP A 286 -34.52 111.66 19.44
N ASN A 287 -34.92 112.92 19.67
CA ASN A 287 -36.25 113.41 19.27
C ASN A 287 -36.46 113.40 17.74
N ALA A 288 -35.39 113.60 16.96
CA ALA A 288 -35.44 113.47 15.50
C ALA A 288 -35.50 111.99 15.06
N LYS A 289 -34.83 111.07 15.77
CA LYS A 289 -34.91 109.62 15.53
C LYS A 289 -36.28 109.04 15.88
N GLU A 290 -36.93 109.51 16.94
CA GLU A 290 -38.32 109.12 17.24
C GLU A 290 -39.30 109.66 16.20
N LYS A 291 -39.08 110.88 15.68
CA LYS A 291 -39.84 111.40 14.54
C LYS A 291 -39.56 110.63 13.25
N ILE A 292 -38.32 110.23 12.98
CA ILE A 292 -37.96 109.36 11.85
C ILE A 292 -38.61 107.99 11.98
N ALA A 293 -38.60 107.37 13.16
CA ALA A 293 -39.31 106.11 13.40
C ALA A 293 -40.84 106.25 13.24
N CYS A 294 -41.40 107.42 13.57
CA CYS A 294 -42.81 107.74 13.30
C CYS A 294 -43.08 107.89 11.79
N TYR A 295 -42.20 108.59 11.06
CA TYR A 295 -42.28 108.73 9.61
C TYR A 295 -41.98 107.43 8.86
N GLU A 296 -41.11 106.55 9.37
CA GLU A 296 -40.87 105.20 8.81
C GLU A 296 -42.11 104.32 8.98
N LYS A 297 -42.81 104.43 10.12
CA LYS A 297 -44.10 103.75 10.33
C LYS A 297 -45.20 104.30 9.43
N GLU A 298 -45.19 105.61 9.16
CA GLU A 298 -46.10 106.28 8.23
C GLU A 298 -45.76 105.95 6.76
N ILE A 299 -44.47 105.80 6.42
CA ILE A 299 -43.99 105.31 5.12
C ILE A 299 -44.36 103.85 4.92
N GLU A 300 -44.25 102.99 5.93
CA GLU A 300 -44.67 101.58 5.86
C GLU A 300 -46.19 101.47 5.65
N GLN A 301 -46.97 102.31 6.34
CA GLN A 301 -48.42 102.42 6.14
C GLN A 301 -48.79 102.96 4.75
N LEU A 302 -48.11 104.00 4.28
CA LEU A 302 -48.26 104.53 2.93
C LEU A 302 -47.80 103.52 1.87
N THR A 303 -46.78 102.70 2.13
CA THR A 303 -46.31 101.64 1.22
C THR A 303 -47.32 100.50 1.16
N GLN A 304 -47.95 100.12 2.27
CA GLN A 304 -49.08 99.20 2.27
C GLN A 304 -50.32 99.78 1.57
N LEU A 305 -50.57 101.09 1.71
CA LEU A 305 -51.66 101.79 1.02
C LEU A 305 -51.40 101.89 -0.49
N ILE A 306 -50.18 102.22 -0.89
CA ILE A 306 -49.71 102.25 -2.28
C ILE A 306 -49.80 100.86 -2.89
N ASN A 307 -49.39 99.79 -2.19
CA ASN A 307 -49.57 98.43 -2.68
C ASN A 307 -51.04 98.03 -2.84
N ARG A 308 -51.95 98.49 -1.96
CA ARG A 308 -53.40 98.30 -2.14
C ARG A 308 -53.93 99.09 -3.33
N HIS A 309 -53.49 100.33 -3.51
CA HIS A 309 -53.86 101.16 -4.65
C HIS A 309 -53.28 100.63 -5.96
N GLN A 310 -52.09 100.04 -5.95
CA GLN A 310 -51.45 99.44 -7.11
C GLN A 310 -52.16 98.15 -7.53
N LYS A 311 -52.55 97.29 -6.57
CA LYS A 311 -53.44 96.16 -6.84
C LYS A 311 -54.82 96.59 -7.34
N ALA A 312 -55.38 97.69 -6.81
CA ALA A 312 -56.62 98.25 -7.30
C ALA A 312 -56.47 98.86 -8.71
N LEU A 313 -55.32 99.46 -9.02
CA LEU A 313 -54.99 100.04 -10.33
C LEU A 313 -54.77 98.95 -11.37
N GLU A 314 -54.12 97.84 -11.03
CA GLU A 314 -53.99 96.65 -11.88
C GLU A 314 -55.37 96.05 -12.17
N CYS A 315 -56.23 95.94 -11.15
CA CYS A 315 -57.61 95.47 -11.31
C CYS A 315 -58.45 96.43 -12.19
N TRP A 316 -58.24 97.74 -12.06
CA TRP A 316 -58.85 98.76 -12.91
C TRP A 316 -58.26 98.80 -14.33
N GLN A 317 -56.97 98.50 -14.51
CA GLN A 317 -56.32 98.39 -15.82
C GLN A 317 -56.76 97.13 -16.56
N GLU A 318 -56.97 96.01 -15.87
CA GLU A 318 -57.59 94.82 -16.47
C GLU A 318 -59.04 95.10 -16.88
N LYS A 319 -59.79 95.80 -16.02
CA LYS A 319 -61.17 96.21 -16.33
C LYS A 319 -61.24 97.22 -17.49
N SER A 320 -60.35 98.20 -17.52
CA SER A 320 -60.21 99.16 -18.62
C SER A 320 -59.76 98.49 -19.92
N LYS A 321 -58.87 97.49 -19.89
CA LYS A 321 -58.51 96.71 -21.09
C LYS A 321 -59.66 95.85 -21.60
N LEU A 322 -60.52 95.36 -20.71
CA LEU A 322 -61.72 94.61 -21.07
C LEU A 322 -62.77 95.54 -21.71
N ASP A 323 -63.01 96.71 -21.11
CA ASP A 323 -63.92 97.73 -21.63
C ASP A 323 -63.40 98.33 -22.95
N GLN A 324 -62.08 98.51 -23.11
CA GLN A 324 -61.45 98.95 -24.36
C GLN A 324 -61.64 97.92 -25.48
N ARG A 325 -61.53 96.61 -25.18
CA ARG A 325 -61.81 95.54 -26.16
C ARG A 325 -63.28 95.50 -26.57
N GLN A 326 -64.20 95.72 -25.63
CA GLN A 326 -65.63 95.83 -25.94
C GLN A 326 -65.92 97.07 -26.80
N HIS A 327 -65.27 98.20 -26.50
CA HIS A 327 -65.43 99.44 -27.25
C HIS A 327 -64.78 99.39 -28.64
N ASP A 328 -63.67 98.66 -28.81
CA ASP A 328 -63.02 98.42 -30.10
C ASP A 328 -63.85 97.44 -30.96
N ASP A 329 -64.45 96.41 -30.37
CA ASP A 329 -65.40 95.51 -31.06
C ASP A 329 -66.67 96.26 -31.52
N GLU A 330 -67.20 97.15 -30.69
CA GLU A 330 -68.34 98.01 -31.06
C GLU A 330 -67.97 99.05 -32.12
N LYS A 331 -66.77 99.65 -32.02
CA LYS A 331 -66.24 100.58 -33.03
C LYS A 331 -66.00 99.88 -34.37
N GLN A 332 -65.53 98.63 -34.36
CA GLN A 332 -65.31 97.85 -35.57
C GLN A 332 -66.63 97.42 -36.22
N LYS A 333 -67.65 97.10 -35.42
CA LYS A 333 -69.04 96.88 -35.91
C LYS A 333 -69.63 98.16 -36.52
N LEU A 334 -69.49 99.30 -35.85
CA LEU A 334 -69.94 100.61 -36.36
C LEU A 334 -69.19 101.00 -37.64
N HIS A 335 -67.90 100.70 -37.74
CA HIS A 335 -67.10 100.97 -38.94
C HIS A 335 -67.53 100.10 -40.13
N GLN A 336 -67.85 98.82 -39.92
CA GLN A 336 -68.45 97.97 -40.97
C GLN A 336 -69.82 98.48 -41.43
N ILE A 337 -70.65 98.97 -40.51
CA ILE A 337 -71.97 99.57 -40.82
C ILE A 337 -71.82 100.87 -41.61
N ILE A 338 -70.83 101.71 -41.28
CA ILE A 338 -70.57 102.95 -42.01
C ILE A 338 -70.05 102.65 -43.43
N ILE A 339 -69.16 101.66 -43.59
CA ILE A 339 -68.65 101.26 -44.91
C ILE A 339 -69.76 100.69 -45.80
N SER A 340 -70.66 99.87 -45.27
CA SER A 340 -71.80 99.35 -46.05
C SER A 340 -72.78 100.46 -46.44
N LYS A 341 -73.10 101.37 -45.52
CA LYS A 341 -73.96 102.55 -45.77
C LYS A 341 -73.36 103.55 -46.76
N THR A 342 -72.04 103.71 -46.78
CA THR A 342 -71.35 104.62 -47.73
C THR A 342 -71.37 104.04 -49.14
N LYS A 343 -71.16 102.72 -49.28
CA LYS A 343 -71.32 102.01 -50.57
C LYS A 343 -72.76 102.04 -51.09
N GLU A 344 -73.77 101.94 -50.23
CA GLU A 344 -75.18 102.12 -50.64
C GLU A 344 -75.47 103.54 -51.14
N ARG A 345 -74.85 104.55 -50.51
CA ARG A 345 -75.02 105.96 -50.90
C ARG A 345 -74.40 106.25 -52.27
N ASP A 346 -73.23 105.70 -52.56
CA ASP A 346 -72.54 105.87 -53.84
C ASP A 346 -73.27 105.13 -54.99
N VAL A 347 -73.88 103.97 -54.70
CA VAL A 347 -74.75 103.25 -55.66
C VAL A 347 -76.05 104.01 -55.92
N SER A 348 -76.62 104.66 -54.90
CA SER A 348 -77.84 105.47 -55.06
C SER A 348 -77.58 106.80 -55.77
N ALA A 349 -76.41 107.41 -55.59
CA ALA A 349 -75.98 108.60 -56.33
C ALA A 349 -75.79 108.29 -57.82
N ALA A 350 -75.12 107.18 -58.15
CA ALA A 350 -74.95 106.73 -59.54
C ALA A 350 -76.28 106.40 -60.24
N LYS A 351 -77.27 105.85 -59.51
CA LYS A 351 -78.63 105.64 -60.04
C LYS A 351 -79.38 106.95 -60.33
N THR A 352 -79.12 108.00 -59.55
CA THR A 352 -79.80 109.29 -59.72
C THR A 352 -79.29 110.04 -60.95
N ASP A 353 -78.00 109.92 -61.26
CA ASP A 353 -77.43 110.47 -62.49
C ASP A 353 -77.87 109.69 -63.74
N ASN A 354 -78.06 108.37 -63.62
CA ASN A 354 -78.57 107.55 -64.74
C ASN A 354 -80.06 107.83 -65.05
N PHE A 355 -80.89 108.06 -64.02
CA PHE A 355 -82.29 108.48 -64.20
C PHE A 355 -82.41 109.86 -64.87
N LYS A 356 -81.45 110.76 -64.65
CA LYS A 356 -81.42 112.08 -65.31
C LYS A 356 -81.18 111.97 -66.81
N VAL A 357 -80.37 110.99 -67.23
CA VAL A 357 -80.12 110.68 -68.64
C VAL A 357 -81.32 109.99 -69.29
N GLU A 358 -81.99 109.08 -68.57
CA GLU A 358 -83.23 108.45 -69.06
C GLU A 358 -84.40 109.43 -69.18
N VAL A 359 -84.56 110.38 -68.26
CA VAL A 359 -85.62 111.40 -68.35
C VAL A 359 -85.44 112.29 -69.57
N LEU A 360 -84.19 112.68 -69.90
CA LEU A 360 -83.89 113.45 -71.12
C LEU A 360 -84.11 112.62 -72.40
N ALA A 361 -83.90 111.30 -72.34
CA ALA A 361 -84.18 110.38 -73.45
C ALA A 361 -85.69 110.13 -73.65
N VAL A 362 -86.46 110.07 -72.56
CA VAL A 362 -87.93 109.93 -72.61
C VAL A 362 -88.59 111.23 -73.08
N GLU A 363 -88.08 112.40 -72.70
CA GLU A 363 -88.56 113.68 -73.25
C GLU A 363 -88.31 113.79 -74.76
N ALA A 364 -87.20 113.24 -75.26
CA ALA A 364 -86.96 113.11 -76.70
C ALA A 364 -87.92 112.11 -77.37
N SER A 365 -88.18 110.97 -76.72
CA SER A 365 -89.11 109.95 -77.24
C SER A 365 -90.58 110.39 -77.21
N ILE A 366 -90.99 111.24 -76.27
CA ILE A 366 -92.34 111.82 -76.22
C ILE A 366 -92.54 112.82 -77.37
N LYS A 367 -91.48 113.53 -77.76
CA LYS A 367 -91.51 114.43 -78.92
C LYS A 367 -91.66 113.65 -80.23
N ASP A 368 -90.93 112.53 -80.37
CA ASP A 368 -91.09 111.61 -81.51
C ASP A 368 -92.47 110.94 -81.53
N GLN A 369 -93.04 110.60 -80.37
CA GLN A 369 -94.38 110.03 -80.30
C GLN A 369 -95.49 111.05 -80.61
N GLN A 370 -95.27 112.35 -80.36
CA GLN A 370 -96.17 113.41 -80.81
C GLN A 370 -96.12 113.60 -82.33
N ASP A 371 -94.93 113.44 -82.94
CA ASP A 371 -94.79 113.43 -84.40
C ASP A 371 -95.44 112.19 -85.04
N ILE A 372 -95.38 111.02 -84.38
CA ILE A 372 -96.11 109.81 -84.78
C ILE A 372 -97.63 109.97 -84.56
N GLN A 373 -98.04 110.64 -83.48
CA GLN A 373 -99.45 110.98 -83.22
C GLN A 373 -100.02 111.86 -84.34
N SER A 374 -99.23 112.77 -84.91
CA SER A 374 -99.62 113.52 -86.12
C SER A 374 -99.66 112.63 -87.36
N TYR A 375 -98.67 111.76 -87.59
CA TYR A 375 -98.60 110.89 -88.77
C TYR A 375 -99.69 109.80 -88.80
N VAL A 376 -100.08 109.24 -87.65
CA VAL A 376 -101.10 108.18 -87.56
C VAL A 376 -102.51 108.75 -87.61
N GLN A 377 -102.76 109.93 -87.01
CA GLN A 377 -104.02 110.65 -87.21
C GLN A 377 -104.25 110.99 -88.68
N GLU A 378 -103.18 111.33 -89.41
CA GLU A 378 -103.21 111.57 -90.85
C GLU A 378 -103.43 110.27 -91.64
N ASN A 379 -102.77 109.17 -91.28
CA ASN A 379 -102.92 107.88 -91.98
C ASN A 379 -104.22 107.12 -91.68
N ILE A 380 -104.81 107.23 -90.49
CA ILE A 380 -106.12 106.60 -90.22
C ILE A 380 -107.25 107.46 -90.81
N ALA A 381 -107.10 108.78 -90.88
CA ALA A 381 -107.94 109.63 -91.73
C ALA A 381 -107.81 109.29 -93.23
N ILE A 382 -106.70 108.68 -93.66
CA ILE A 382 -106.51 108.10 -95.01
C ILE A 382 -107.11 106.68 -95.10
N LEU A 383 -107.13 105.88 -94.02
CA LEU A 383 -107.83 104.58 -93.98
C LEU A 383 -109.35 104.73 -93.86
N MET A 384 -109.84 105.86 -93.35
CA MET A 384 -111.18 106.41 -93.61
C MET A 384 -111.49 106.59 -95.13
N LYS A 385 -110.58 106.33 -96.08
CA LYS A 385 -110.77 106.72 -97.50
C LYS A 385 -110.84 105.58 -98.53
N GLY A 386 -110.63 104.33 -98.14
CA GLY A 386 -110.58 103.20 -99.08
C GLY A 386 -111.60 102.06 -98.87
N TYR A 387 -112.23 101.94 -97.69
CA TYR A 387 -113.21 100.88 -97.32
C TYR A 387 -114.43 101.51 -96.61
N LYS A 388 -115.49 102.03 -97.24
CA LYS A 388 -116.35 101.47 -98.31
C LYS A 388 -116.29 99.98 -98.52
#